data_AF-A0A428TT90-F1
#
_entry.id   AF-A0A428TT90-F1
#
_cell.length_a   1.000
_cell.length_b   1.000
_cell.length_c   1.000
_cell.angle_alpha   90.00
_cell.angle_beta   90.00
_cell.angle_gamma   90.00
#
_symmetry.space_group_name_H-M   'P 1'
#
loop_
_entity.id
_entity.type
_entity.pdbx_description
1 polymer ?
#
loop_
_entity_poly.entity_id
_entity_poly.type
_entity_poly.pdbx_seq_one_letter_code
_entity_poly.pdbx_strand_id
1 'polypeptide(L)'
;MSEPLYPAYLPTRSDGYVAPLAVPLFDGDEPGLRADPAKPSLLKAGATVTDITPRIGTEIRGVQISKLSSEGLDEIALLAAERGVVVFVSKFVFCGIFVS
;
A
#
# COMPACT_ATOMS: atom_id res chain seq x y z
N MET A 1 -1.82 -17.85 49.81
CA MET A 1 -1.96 -16.79 48.78
C MET A 1 -3.12 -15.91 49.23
N SER A 2 -2.86 -14.68 49.65
CA SER A 2 -3.88 -13.76 50.16
C SER A 2 -4.81 -13.29 49.04
N GLU A 3 -6.10 -13.21 49.32
CA GLU A 3 -7.08 -12.67 48.38
C GLU A 3 -6.83 -11.18 48.11
N PRO A 4 -7.11 -10.69 46.89
CA PRO A 4 -6.95 -9.28 46.57
C PRO A 4 -8.00 -8.42 47.29
N LEU A 5 -7.57 -7.28 47.82
CA LEU A 5 -8.42 -6.30 48.53
C LEU A 5 -9.57 -5.74 47.68
N TYR A 6 -9.46 -5.80 46.35
CA TYR A 6 -10.49 -5.30 45.44
C TYR A 6 -10.72 -6.27 44.26
N PRO A 7 -11.49 -7.35 44.46
CA PRO A 7 -11.71 -8.37 43.44
C PRO A 7 -12.51 -7.85 42.23
N ALA A 8 -13.29 -6.77 42.40
CA ALA A 8 -14.10 -6.16 41.34
C ALA A 8 -13.27 -5.46 40.24
N TYR A 9 -11.98 -5.18 40.47
CA TYR A 9 -11.09 -4.57 39.47
C TYR A 9 -10.15 -5.58 38.82
N LEU A 10 -10.37 -6.88 39.04
CA LEU A 10 -9.60 -7.88 38.30
C LEU A 10 -9.91 -7.71 36.80
N PRO A 11 -8.88 -7.68 35.92
CA PRO A 11 -9.07 -7.69 34.49
C PRO A 11 -9.65 -9.04 34.08
N THR A 12 -10.95 -9.18 34.24
CA THR A 12 -11.72 -10.37 33.91
C THR A 12 -12.32 -10.14 32.54
N ARG A 13 -11.92 -10.98 31.60
CA ARG A 13 -12.53 -11.00 30.28
C ARG A 13 -13.88 -11.71 30.41
N SER A 14 -14.97 -10.95 30.50
CA SER A 14 -16.33 -11.48 30.67
C SER A 14 -16.83 -12.26 29.45
N ASP A 15 -16.23 -12.02 28.29
CA ASP A 15 -16.56 -12.58 26.96
C ASP A 15 -15.84 -13.90 26.61
N GLY A 16 -14.99 -14.44 27.48
CA GLY A 16 -14.32 -15.73 27.24
C GLY A 16 -13.35 -15.73 26.04
N TYR A 17 -12.80 -16.90 25.71
CA TYR A 17 -11.98 -17.08 24.51
C TYR A 17 -12.88 -17.36 23.31
N VAL A 18 -12.84 -16.49 22.31
CA VAL A 18 -13.49 -16.71 21.01
C VAL A 18 -12.47 -17.37 20.09
N ALA A 19 -12.76 -18.58 19.63
CA ALA A 19 -11.93 -19.24 18.63
C ALA A 19 -11.91 -18.41 17.34
N PRO A 20 -10.74 -18.23 16.70
CA PRO A 20 -10.68 -17.53 15.42
C PRO A 20 -11.57 -18.23 14.40
N LEU A 21 -12.36 -17.47 13.65
CA LEU A 21 -13.09 -18.00 12.50
C LEU A 21 -12.06 -18.46 11.45
N ALA A 22 -12.22 -19.68 10.94
CA ALA A 22 -11.40 -20.19 9.84
C ALA A 22 -11.83 -19.52 8.53
N VAL A 23 -11.31 -18.31 8.28
CA VAL A 23 -11.43 -17.65 6.99
C VAL A 23 -10.54 -18.38 5.98
N PRO A 24 -11.04 -18.68 4.76
CA PRO A 24 -10.19 -19.23 3.71
C PRO A 24 -9.09 -18.22 3.34
N LEU A 25 -7.95 -18.73 2.85
CA LEU A 25 -6.90 -17.88 2.29
C LEU A 25 -7.49 -17.09 1.12
N PHE A 26 -7.32 -15.77 1.17
CA PHE A 26 -7.72 -14.87 0.10
C PHE A 26 -6.61 -14.83 -0.94
N ASP A 27 -6.88 -15.37 -2.13
CA ASP A 27 -6.02 -15.19 -3.30
C ASP A 27 -6.34 -13.82 -3.92
N GLY A 28 -5.61 -12.79 -3.46
CA GLY A 28 -5.69 -11.45 -4.05
C GLY A 28 -4.92 -11.39 -5.37
N ASP A 29 -5.60 -11.00 -6.45
CA ASP A 29 -4.93 -10.67 -7.72
C ASP A 29 -4.24 -9.30 -7.57
N GLU A 30 -2.92 -9.32 -7.40
CA GLU A 30 -2.14 -8.10 -7.24
C GLU A 30 -1.81 -7.48 -8.60
N PRO A 31 -2.18 -6.21 -8.85
CA PRO A 31 -1.93 -5.55 -10.14
C PRO A 31 -0.43 -5.48 -10.49
N GLY A 32 0.46 -5.48 -9.49
CA GLY A 32 1.90 -5.53 -9.70
C GLY A 32 2.41 -6.82 -10.34
N LEU A 33 1.67 -7.94 -10.23
CA LEU A 33 2.06 -9.22 -10.84
C LEU A 33 1.88 -9.21 -12.37
N ARG A 34 0.95 -8.39 -12.87
CA ARG A 34 0.65 -8.27 -14.31
C ARG A 34 1.53 -7.25 -15.02
N ALA A 35 2.28 -6.45 -14.27
CA ALA A 35 3.04 -5.32 -14.78
C ALA A 35 4.32 -5.73 -15.53
N ASP A 36 4.70 -4.94 -16.53
CA ASP A 36 5.98 -5.09 -17.23
C ASP A 36 7.12 -4.47 -16.39
N PRO A 37 8.19 -5.23 -16.06
CA PRO A 37 9.33 -4.71 -15.30
C PRO A 37 10.06 -3.55 -16.01
N ALA A 38 9.96 -3.44 -17.35
CA ALA A 38 10.59 -2.38 -18.13
C ALA A 38 9.86 -1.02 -18.02
N LYS A 39 8.66 -0.99 -17.42
CA LYS A 39 7.87 0.21 -17.15
C LYS A 39 7.82 1.22 -18.32
N PRO A 40 7.55 0.74 -19.56
CA PRO A 40 7.66 1.57 -20.76
C PRO A 40 6.63 2.69 -20.80
N SER A 41 5.47 2.53 -20.15
CA SER A 41 4.40 3.53 -20.15
C SER A 41 4.79 4.75 -19.33
N LEU A 42 5.54 4.56 -18.25
CA LEU A 42 6.07 5.65 -17.41
C LEU A 42 7.25 6.37 -18.06
N LEU A 43 8.18 5.63 -18.67
CA LEU A 43 9.38 6.21 -19.32
C LEU A 43 9.05 6.98 -20.60
N LYS A 44 8.07 6.50 -21.39
CA LYS A 44 7.63 7.19 -22.61
C LYS A 44 6.85 8.48 -22.33
N ALA A 45 6.22 8.59 -21.16
CA ALA A 45 5.42 9.76 -20.77
C ALA A 45 6.27 10.98 -20.34
N GLY A 46 7.60 10.90 -20.39
CA GLY A 46 8.47 12.00 -19.94
C GLY A 46 8.46 12.17 -18.41
N ALA A 47 8.15 11.11 -17.67
CA ALA A 47 8.12 11.11 -16.22
C ALA A 47 9.52 11.37 -15.65
N THR A 48 9.64 12.36 -14.77
CA THR A 48 10.86 12.52 -13.97
C THR A 48 10.70 11.70 -12.70
N VAL A 49 11.49 10.64 -12.57
CA VAL A 49 11.50 9.74 -11.42
C VAL A 49 12.65 10.12 -10.50
N THR A 50 12.34 10.58 -9.30
CA THR A 50 13.32 10.98 -8.29
C THR A 50 13.12 10.15 -7.04
N ASP A 51 14.16 9.46 -6.60
CA ASP A 51 14.10 8.72 -5.33
C ASP A 51 14.23 9.68 -4.15
N ILE A 52 13.27 9.63 -3.22
CA ILE A 52 13.24 10.49 -2.03
C ILE A 52 14.25 9.98 -1.00
N THR A 53 14.28 8.66 -0.78
CA THR A 53 15.32 8.03 0.02
C THR A 53 15.88 6.79 -0.68
N PRO A 54 17.11 6.35 -0.36
CA PRO A 54 17.72 5.19 -1.01
C PRO A 54 16.93 3.88 -0.84
N ARG A 55 16.09 3.78 0.20
CA ARG A 55 15.41 2.54 0.59
C ARG A 55 13.90 2.56 0.38
N ILE A 56 13.26 3.74 0.45
CA ILE A 56 11.81 3.89 0.41
C ILE A 56 11.45 5.18 -0.31
N GLY A 57 10.38 5.16 -1.09
CA GLY A 57 9.77 6.39 -1.58
C GLY A 57 10.36 6.88 -2.90
N THR A 58 9.50 6.99 -3.90
CA THR A 58 9.83 7.54 -5.21
C THR A 58 8.84 8.64 -5.57
N GLU A 59 9.36 9.78 -6.01
CA GLU A 59 8.59 10.91 -6.51
C GLU A 59 8.52 10.86 -8.04
N ILE A 60 7.30 10.89 -8.59
CA ILE A 60 7.04 10.95 -10.03
C ILE A 60 6.48 12.31 -10.38
N ARG A 61 7.18 13.05 -11.25
CA ARG A 61 6.78 14.38 -11.73
C ARG A 61 6.40 14.35 -13.20
N GLY A 62 5.39 15.14 -13.56
CA GLY A 62 5.00 15.37 -14.96
C GLY A 62 4.03 14.34 -15.55
N VAL A 63 3.57 13.36 -14.77
CA VAL A 63 2.62 12.33 -15.22
C VAL A 63 1.22 12.60 -14.65
N GLN A 64 0.20 12.47 -15.50
CA GLN A 64 -1.21 12.53 -15.11
C GLN A 64 -1.80 11.10 -15.09
N ILE A 65 -2.20 10.63 -13.91
CA ILE A 65 -2.70 9.26 -13.68
C ILE A 65 -3.96 8.97 -14.54
N SER A 66 -4.84 9.95 -14.74
CA SER A 66 -6.09 9.79 -15.50
C SER A 66 -5.89 9.51 -17.00
N LYS A 67 -4.70 9.76 -17.54
CA LYS A 67 -4.38 9.53 -18.96
C LYS A 67 -3.60 8.23 -19.18
N LEU A 68 -3.28 7.50 -18.11
CA LEU A 68 -2.53 6.26 -18.20
C LEU A 68 -3.45 5.10 -18.62
N SER A 69 -2.92 4.18 -19.41
CA SER A 69 -3.58 2.91 -19.70
C SER A 69 -3.66 2.04 -18.45
N SER A 70 -4.51 1.01 -18.46
CA SER A 70 -4.56 0.00 -17.40
C SER A 70 -3.20 -0.64 -17.13
N GLU A 71 -2.42 -0.87 -18.20
CA GLU A 71 -1.04 -1.40 -18.12
C GLU A 71 -0.12 -0.45 -17.37
N GLY A 72 -0.24 0.86 -17.60
CA GLY A 72 0.54 1.87 -16.88
C GLY A 72 0.17 1.98 -15.40
N LEU A 73 -1.09 1.70 -15.03
CA LEU A 73 -1.51 1.63 -13.63
C LEU A 73 -0.90 0.40 -12.93
N ASP A 74 -0.83 -0.73 -13.61
CA ASP A 74 -0.16 -1.93 -13.13
C ASP A 74 1.36 -1.68 -12.96
N GLU A 75 2.00 -0.96 -13.89
CA GLU A 75 3.42 -0.52 -13.76
C GLU A 75 3.66 0.35 -12.52
N ILE A 76 2.72 1.23 -12.15
CA ILE A 76 2.77 2.03 -10.92
C ILE A 76 2.62 1.14 -9.69
N ALA A 77 1.71 0.17 -9.73
CA ALA A 77 1.55 -0.78 -8.64
C ALA A 77 2.83 -1.58 -8.39
N LEU A 78 3.55 -1.98 -9.45
CA LEU A 78 4.85 -2.62 -9.34
C LEU A 78 5.90 -1.69 -8.70
N LEU A 79 5.94 -0.41 -9.07
CA LEU A 79 6.82 0.56 -8.40
C LEU A 79 6.48 0.75 -6.92
N ALA A 80 5.20 0.76 -6.58
CA ALA A 80 4.75 0.84 -5.20
C ALA A 80 5.13 -0.41 -4.41
N ALA A 81 5.04 -1.60 -5.00
CA ALA A 81 5.50 -2.85 -4.37
C ALA A 81 7.02 -2.88 -4.16
N GLU A 82 7.81 -2.36 -5.12
CA GLU A 82 9.28 -2.31 -5.03
C GLU A 82 9.78 -1.28 -4.01
N ARG A 83 9.18 -0.09 -3.96
CA ARG A 83 9.68 1.08 -3.19
C ARG A 83 8.82 1.45 -1.98
N GLY A 84 7.70 0.77 -1.78
CA GLY A 84 6.72 0.97 -0.71
C GLY A 84 5.81 2.19 -0.89
N VAL A 85 6.37 3.34 -1.29
CA VAL A 85 5.62 4.59 -1.42
C VAL A 85 5.94 5.26 -2.75
N VAL A 86 4.90 5.68 -3.48
CA VAL A 86 5.02 6.47 -4.69
C VAL A 86 4.23 7.77 -4.53
N VAL A 87 4.88 8.90 -4.78
CA VAL A 87 4.29 10.23 -4.68
C VAL A 87 4.20 10.84 -6.07
N PHE A 88 2.99 11.24 -6.48
CA PHE A 88 2.78 11.97 -7.73
C PHE A 88 2.71 13.46 -7.46
N VAL A 89 3.61 14.23 -8.08
CA VAL A 89 3.56 15.70 -8.02
C VAL A 89 3.15 16.22 -9.38
N SER A 90 1.83 16.38 -9.54
CA SER A 90 1.22 17.07 -10.67
C SER A 90 0.99 18.54 -10.33
N LYS A 91 1.20 19.42 -11.30
CA LYS A 91 0.54 20.74 -11.26
C LYS A 91 -0.90 20.47 -11.68
N PHE A 92 -1.83 20.53 -10.72
CA PHE A 92 -3.28 20.31 -10.85
C PHE A 92 -3.78 18.84 -10.74
N VAL A 93 -4.48 18.60 -9.61
CA VAL A 93 -5.50 17.58 -9.29
C VAL A 93 -5.05 16.18 -8.82
N PHE A 94 -5.52 15.88 -7.59
CA PHE A 94 -5.63 14.62 -6.83
C PHE A 94 -4.35 13.93 -6.32
N CYS A 95 -4.02 14.25 -5.05
CA CYS A 95 -3.07 13.51 -4.22
C CYS A 95 -3.80 12.30 -3.62
N GLY A 96 -3.62 11.12 -4.22
CA GLY A 96 -4.03 9.84 -3.65
C GLY A 96 -2.80 9.08 -3.19
N ILE A 97 -2.63 8.93 -1.89
CA ILE A 97 -1.60 8.06 -1.31
C ILE A 97 -2.20 6.66 -1.30
N PHE A 98 -1.71 5.77 -2.16
CA PHE A 98 -2.06 4.35 -2.13
C PHE A 98 -1.11 3.66 -1.14
N VAL A 99 -1.66 3.15 -0.04
CA VAL A 99 -0.97 2.25 0.89
C VAL A 99 -1.56 0.87 0.64
N SER A 100 -0.74 -0.10 0.24
CA SER A 100 -1.13 -1.50 0.05
C SER A 100 -1.41 -2.18 1.38
#